data_AF-Q52594-F1
#
_entry.id   AF-Q52594-F1
#
_cell.length_a   1.000
_cell.length_b   1.000
_cell.length_c   1.000
_cell.angle_alpha   90.00
_cell.angle_beta   90.00
_cell.angle_gamma   90.00
#
_symmetry.space_group_name_H-M   'P 1'
#
loop_
_entity.id
_entity.type
_entity.pdbx_description
1 polymer ?
#
loop_
_entity_poly.entity_id
_entity_poly.type
_entity_poly.pdbx_seq_one_letter_code
_entity_poly.pdbx_strand_id
1 'polypeptide(L)'
;MSQPIDLSQFPDLPVEVLNAFAAVQFELSVERAARQHEQAVVAEKDAFITALKELIEKLESQVQDYRRTKFGPKSEKLDPAQMELALEDLETAIAETQAQIAFVEEKIAASGPDPEKAAPRKGAQGTRAAPEPTARRTSDRAR
;
A
#
# COMPACT_ATOMS: atom_id res chain seq x y z
N MET A 1 -26.13 -11.56 -0.69
CA MET A 1 -26.30 -11.00 0.66
C MET A 1 -27.37 -11.81 1.36
N SER A 2 -27.01 -12.63 2.35
CA SER A 2 -27.99 -13.43 3.10
C SER A 2 -28.72 -12.53 4.09
N GLN A 3 -30.05 -12.51 4.02
CA GLN A 3 -30.88 -11.76 4.97
C GLN A 3 -30.74 -12.37 6.37
N PRO A 4 -30.81 -11.55 7.44
CA PRO A 4 -30.83 -12.07 8.80
C PRO A 4 -32.06 -12.94 9.01
N ILE A 5 -31.90 -14.04 9.76
CA ILE A 5 -33.01 -14.91 10.14
C ILE A 5 -33.98 -14.11 11.03
N ASP A 6 -35.24 -14.08 10.65
CA ASP A 6 -36.31 -13.44 11.40
C ASP A 6 -36.80 -14.38 12.52
N LEU A 7 -36.43 -14.06 13.75
CA LEU A 7 -36.75 -14.88 14.92
C LEU A 7 -38.22 -14.80 15.32
N SER A 8 -39.00 -13.83 14.81
CA SER A 8 -40.45 -13.74 15.08
C SER A 8 -41.23 -14.94 14.54
N GLN A 9 -40.63 -15.67 13.60
CA GLN A 9 -41.17 -16.90 13.01
C GLN A 9 -41.05 -18.12 13.94
N PHE A 10 -40.32 -18.00 15.05
CA PHE A 10 -40.07 -19.08 16.01
C PHE A 10 -40.42 -18.66 17.45
N PRO A 11 -41.71 -18.49 17.77
CA PRO A 11 -42.17 -17.93 19.05
C PRO A 11 -41.90 -18.82 20.27
N ASP A 12 -41.75 -20.14 20.07
CA ASP A 12 -41.57 -21.12 21.15
C ASP A 12 -40.09 -21.41 21.48
N LEU A 13 -39.16 -20.58 20.99
CA LEU A 13 -37.73 -20.80 21.24
C LEU A 13 -37.36 -20.57 22.72
N PRO A 14 -36.52 -21.46 23.30
CA PRO A 14 -35.94 -21.22 24.61
C PRO A 14 -35.12 -19.92 24.63
N VAL A 15 -35.17 -19.21 25.75
CA VAL A 15 -34.45 -17.92 25.93
C VAL A 15 -32.94 -18.08 25.74
N GLU A 16 -32.39 -19.24 26.11
CA GLU A 16 -30.98 -19.56 25.92
C GLU A 16 -30.59 -19.56 24.43
N VAL A 17 -31.47 -20.06 23.56
CA VAL A 17 -31.24 -20.11 22.10
C VAL A 17 -31.32 -18.70 21.50
N LEU A 18 -32.27 -17.88 21.97
CA LEU A 18 -32.37 -16.47 21.55
C LEU A 18 -31.11 -15.69 21.92
N ASN A 19 -30.60 -15.87 23.14
CA ASN A 19 -29.38 -15.23 23.62
C ASN A 19 -28.15 -15.70 22.83
N ALA A 20 -28.00 -17.00 22.59
CA ALA A 20 -26.91 -17.55 21.81
C ALA A 20 -26.92 -17.02 20.36
N PHE A 21 -28.11 -16.94 19.74
CA PHE A 21 -28.24 -16.37 18.40
C PHE A 21 -27.91 -14.87 18.38
N ALA A 22 -28.37 -14.11 19.37
CA ALA A 22 -28.03 -12.69 19.49
C ALA A 22 -26.51 -12.47 19.63
N ALA A 23 -25.82 -13.31 20.42
CA ALA A 23 -24.37 -13.27 20.56
C ALA A 23 -23.65 -13.56 19.23
N VAL A 24 -24.05 -14.62 18.53
CA VAL A 24 -23.47 -14.96 17.21
C VAL A 24 -23.70 -13.86 16.18
N GLN A 25 -24.90 -13.25 16.16
CA GLN A 25 -25.20 -12.15 15.25
C GLN A 25 -24.38 -10.90 15.56
N PHE A 26 -24.15 -10.63 16.85
CA PHE A 26 -23.27 -9.55 17.28
C PHE A 26 -21.83 -9.79 16.80
N GLU A 27 -21.26 -10.97 17.08
CA GLU A 27 -19.91 -11.33 16.63
C GLU A 27 -19.77 -11.25 15.11
N LEU A 28 -20.74 -11.77 14.37
CA LEU A 28 -20.76 -11.72 12.92
C LEU A 28 -20.86 -10.28 12.39
N SER A 29 -21.56 -9.39 13.09
CA SER A 29 -21.62 -7.97 12.73
C SER A 29 -20.27 -7.28 12.91
N VAL A 30 -19.54 -7.60 13.98
CA VAL A 30 -18.19 -7.08 14.25
C VAL A 30 -17.21 -7.58 13.20
N GLU A 31 -17.22 -8.88 12.90
CA GLU A 31 -16.38 -9.49 11.86
C GLU A 31 -16.64 -8.87 10.48
N ARG A 32 -17.92 -8.65 10.12
CA ARG A 32 -18.27 -7.97 8.86
C ARG A 32 -17.76 -6.54 8.82
N ALA A 33 -17.90 -5.78 9.91
CA ALA A 33 -17.39 -4.42 9.99
C ALA A 33 -15.86 -4.38 9.82
N ALA A 34 -15.14 -5.30 10.45
CA ALA A 34 -13.68 -5.44 10.29
C ALA A 34 -13.30 -5.76 8.83
N ARG A 35 -14.00 -6.72 8.21
CA ARG A 35 -13.74 -7.10 6.81
C ARG A 35 -14.05 -5.97 5.83
N GLN A 36 -15.13 -5.22 6.05
CA GLN A 36 -15.47 -4.05 5.24
C GLN A 36 -14.40 -2.96 5.35
N HIS A 37 -13.88 -2.71 6.55
CA HIS A 37 -12.78 -1.78 6.75
C HIS A 37 -11.52 -2.23 6.00
N GLU A 38 -11.15 -3.51 6.12
CA GLU A 38 -10.00 -4.06 5.38
C GLU A 38 -10.19 -3.94 3.86
N GLN A 39 -11.38 -4.26 3.35
CA GLN A 39 -11.70 -4.09 1.93
C GLN A 39 -11.59 -2.64 1.47
N ALA A 40 -12.02 -1.68 2.30
CA ALA A 40 -11.89 -0.26 2.00
C ALA A 40 -10.42 0.18 1.93
N VAL A 41 -9.59 -0.29 2.88
CA VAL A 41 -8.14 -0.02 2.88
C VAL A 41 -7.46 -0.63 1.66
N VAL A 42 -7.82 -1.85 1.26
CA VAL A 42 -7.28 -2.48 0.05
C VAL A 42 -7.67 -1.70 -1.19
N ALA A 43 -8.95 -1.33 -1.32
CA ALA A 43 -9.43 -0.55 -2.46
C ALA A 43 -8.74 0.81 -2.59
N GLU A 44 -8.49 1.48 -1.46
CA GLU A 44 -7.73 2.74 -1.43
C GLU A 44 -6.28 2.55 -1.90
N LYS A 45 -5.60 1.50 -1.41
CA LYS A 45 -4.24 1.17 -1.84
C LYS A 45 -4.17 0.80 -3.31
N ASP A 46 -5.14 0.05 -3.82
CA ASP A 46 -5.22 -0.30 -5.24
C ASP A 46 -5.41 0.94 -6.13
N ALA A 47 -6.15 1.93 -5.65
CA ALA A 47 -6.28 3.22 -6.33
C ALA A 47 -4.94 3.98 -6.37
N PHE A 48 -4.19 4.00 -5.26
CA PHE A 48 -2.84 4.59 -5.25
C PHE A 48 -1.86 3.86 -6.17
N ILE A 49 -1.88 2.53 -6.18
CA ILE A 49 -1.04 1.73 -7.07
C ILE A 49 -1.33 2.06 -8.54
N THR A 50 -2.60 2.19 -8.92
CA THR A 50 -3.00 2.55 -10.28
C THR A 50 -2.48 3.95 -10.64
N ALA A 51 -2.71 4.95 -9.78
CA ALA A 51 -2.24 6.31 -10.03
C ALA A 51 -0.70 6.40 -10.15
N LEU A 52 0.04 5.69 -9.28
CA LEU A 52 1.50 5.68 -9.34
C LEU A 52 2.02 4.99 -10.61
N LYS A 53 1.35 3.94 -11.11
CA LYS A 53 1.72 3.30 -12.38
C LYS A 53 1.56 4.27 -13.56
N GLU A 54 0.46 5.00 -13.61
CA GLU A 54 0.23 6.02 -14.66
C GLU A 54 1.30 7.12 -14.63
N LEU A 55 1.73 7.54 -13.43
CA LEU A 55 2.80 8.53 -13.27
C LEU A 55 4.17 7.99 -13.70
N ILE A 56 4.45 6.70 -13.45
CA ILE A 56 5.66 6.03 -13.94
C ILE A 56 5.66 5.99 -15.46
N GLU A 57 4.56 5.56 -16.10
CA GLU A 57 4.44 5.52 -17.56
C GLU A 57 4.65 6.92 -18.18
N LYS A 58 4.10 7.96 -17.54
CA LYS A 58 4.30 9.35 -17.96
C LYS A 58 5.77 9.78 -17.86
N LEU A 59 6.45 9.48 -16.74
CA LEU A 59 7.87 9.77 -16.57
C LEU A 59 8.73 9.00 -17.58
N GLU A 60 8.44 7.74 -17.84
CA GLU A 60 9.15 6.93 -18.84
C GLU A 60 9.02 7.54 -20.24
N SER A 61 7.83 8.00 -20.63
CA SER A 61 7.62 8.75 -21.87
C SER A 61 8.46 10.04 -21.89
N GLN A 62 8.42 10.83 -20.83
CA GLN A 62 9.19 12.08 -20.72
C GLN A 62 10.70 11.83 -20.85
N VAL A 63 11.22 10.73 -20.28
CA VAL A 63 12.62 10.32 -20.44
C VAL A 63 12.94 9.94 -21.89
N GLN A 64 12.04 9.25 -22.58
CA GLN A 64 12.22 8.92 -23.99
C GLN A 64 12.20 10.19 -24.87
N ASP A 65 11.29 11.11 -24.60
CA ASP A 65 11.18 12.38 -25.32
C ASP A 65 12.42 13.26 -25.10
N TYR A 66 12.92 13.34 -23.86
CA TYR A 66 14.19 14.01 -23.57
C TYR A 66 15.35 13.41 -24.36
N ARG A 67 15.50 12.07 -24.34
CA ARG A 67 16.57 11.38 -25.08
C ARG A 67 16.48 11.65 -26.58
N ARG A 68 15.28 11.63 -27.14
CA ARG A 68 15.04 11.90 -28.56
C ARG A 68 15.32 13.36 -28.93
N THR A 69 14.99 14.30 -28.03
CA THR A 69 15.17 15.75 -28.24
C THR A 69 16.62 16.16 -28.11
N LYS A 70 17.40 15.55 -27.19
CA LYS A 70 18.83 15.83 -27.05
C LYS A 70 19.71 15.05 -28.02
N PHE A 71 19.43 13.77 -28.24
CA PHE A 71 20.37 12.84 -28.87
C PHE A 71 19.78 12.10 -30.08
N GLY A 72 18.59 12.45 -30.55
CA GLY A 72 17.94 11.77 -31.67
C GLY A 72 18.37 12.31 -33.05
N PRO A 73 18.15 11.56 -34.15
CA PRO A 73 18.46 12.05 -35.50
C PRO A 73 17.73 13.34 -35.92
N LYS A 74 16.65 13.68 -35.21
CA LYS A 74 15.92 14.94 -35.40
C LYS A 74 16.53 16.09 -34.60
N SER A 75 17.27 15.83 -33.51
CA SER A 75 17.92 16.88 -32.72
C SER A 75 19.04 17.55 -33.50
N GLU A 76 19.75 16.81 -34.34
CA GLU A 76 20.78 17.34 -35.25
C GLU A 76 20.24 18.34 -36.29
N LYS A 77 18.92 18.32 -36.56
CA LYS A 77 18.27 19.16 -37.56
C LYS A 77 17.55 20.36 -36.95
N LEU A 78 17.34 20.37 -35.64
CA LEU A 78 16.77 21.50 -34.94
C LEU A 78 17.84 22.60 -34.84
N ASP A 79 17.42 23.85 -35.04
CA ASP A 79 18.30 24.94 -34.66
C ASP A 79 18.43 24.99 -33.11
N PRO A 80 19.52 25.58 -32.59
CA PRO A 80 19.76 25.59 -31.14
C PRO A 80 18.62 26.20 -30.31
N ALA A 81 17.95 27.24 -30.82
CA ALA A 81 16.87 27.92 -30.09
C ALA A 81 15.59 27.07 -30.05
N GLN A 82 15.28 26.35 -31.14
CA GLN A 82 14.19 25.38 -31.15
C GLN A 82 14.44 24.20 -30.21
N MET A 83 15.69 23.71 -30.16
CA MET A 83 16.06 22.65 -29.25
C MET A 83 15.93 23.10 -27.79
N GLU A 84 16.40 24.30 -27.46
CA GLU A 84 16.29 24.89 -26.12
C GLU A 84 14.82 25.01 -25.69
N LEU A 85 13.97 25.60 -26.54
CA LEU A 85 12.54 25.71 -26.27
C LEU A 85 11.86 24.35 -26.03
N ALA A 86 12.16 23.34 -26.86
CA ALA A 86 11.59 22.01 -26.70
C ALA A 86 12.01 21.34 -25.37
N LEU A 87 13.17 21.71 -24.84
CA LEU A 87 13.64 21.21 -23.55
C LEU A 87 13.00 21.95 -22.38
N GLU A 88 12.80 23.25 -22.49
CA GLU A 88 12.05 24.04 -21.51
C GLU A 88 10.61 23.51 -21.37
N ASP A 89 9.96 23.17 -22.48
CA ASP A 89 8.63 22.54 -22.48
C ASP A 89 8.65 21.18 -21.76
N LEU A 90 9.67 20.35 -22.02
CA LEU A 90 9.84 19.06 -21.35
C LEU A 90 10.13 19.20 -19.86
N GLU A 91 10.96 20.16 -19.46
CA GLU A 91 11.26 20.46 -18.07
C GLU A 91 10.00 20.92 -17.32
N THR A 92 9.18 21.76 -17.96
CA THR A 92 7.89 22.18 -17.43
C THR A 92 6.96 20.98 -17.24
N ALA A 93 6.84 20.11 -18.25
CA ALA A 93 6.01 18.92 -18.16
C ALA A 93 6.50 17.95 -17.06
N ILE A 94 7.81 17.83 -16.84
CA ILE A 94 8.40 17.03 -15.76
C ILE A 94 8.04 17.64 -14.40
N ALA A 95 8.15 18.96 -14.24
CA ALA A 95 7.79 19.65 -13.01
C ALA A 95 6.31 19.45 -12.65
N GLU A 96 5.42 19.48 -13.65
CA GLU A 96 4.00 19.15 -13.45
C GLU A 96 3.80 17.71 -12.98
N THR A 97 4.48 16.73 -13.59
CA THR A 97 4.43 15.33 -13.15
C THR A 97 4.96 15.18 -11.72
N GLN A 98 6.03 15.89 -11.35
CA GLN A 98 6.56 15.89 -9.99
C GLN A 98 5.57 16.47 -8.98
N ALA A 99 4.84 17.54 -9.33
CA ALA A 99 3.78 18.07 -8.49
C ALA A 99 2.62 17.05 -8.30
N GLN A 100 2.27 16.31 -9.35
CA GLN A 100 1.28 15.22 -9.25
C GLN A 100 1.76 14.09 -8.34
N ILE A 101 3.04 13.72 -8.41
CA ILE A 101 3.65 12.73 -7.51
C ILE A 101 3.56 13.21 -6.06
N ALA A 102 3.99 14.45 -5.78
CA ALA A 102 3.94 15.01 -4.43
C ALA A 102 2.51 15.02 -3.86
N PHE A 103 1.52 15.34 -4.68
CA PHE A 103 0.11 15.28 -4.28
C PHE A 103 -0.35 13.85 -3.94
N VAL A 104 0.02 12.85 -4.74
CA VAL A 104 -0.30 11.45 -4.46
C VAL A 104 0.42 10.97 -3.19
N GLU A 105 1.69 11.35 -3.00
CA GLU A 105 2.46 11.04 -1.80
C GLU A 105 1.85 11.66 -0.54
N GLU A 106 1.37 12.90 -0.60
CA GLU A 106 0.65 13.55 0.50
C GLU A 106 -0.63 12.78 0.85
N LYS A 107 -1.41 12.36 -0.15
CA LYS A 107 -2.61 11.54 0.07
C LYS A 107 -2.28 10.19 0.71
N ILE A 108 -1.19 9.55 0.29
CA ILE A 108 -0.72 8.30 0.89
C ILE A 108 -0.31 8.52 2.34
N ALA A 109 0.40 9.62 2.63
CA ALA A 109 0.80 9.99 3.99
C ALA A 109 -0.42 10.26 4.89
N ALA A 110 -1.45 10.93 4.37
CA ALA A 110 -2.71 11.18 5.07
C ALA A 110 -3.57 9.92 5.27
N SER A 111 -3.42 8.91 4.41
CA SER A 111 -4.06 7.58 4.50
C SER A 111 -3.32 6.63 5.49
N GLY A 112 -2.15 7.02 5.99
CA GLY A 112 -1.40 6.27 7.00
C GLY A 112 -2.19 6.02 8.29
N PRO A 113 -1.90 4.94 9.03
CA PRO A 113 -2.61 4.63 10.26
C PRO A 113 -2.38 5.75 11.28
N ASP A 114 -3.48 6.28 11.81
CA ASP A 114 -3.50 7.24 12.92
C ASP A 114 -2.59 6.76 14.07
N PRO A 115 -1.52 7.51 14.43
CA PRO A 115 -0.58 7.10 15.46
C PRO A 115 -1.23 6.88 16.83
N GLU A 116 -2.43 7.41 17.08
CA GLU A 116 -3.18 7.18 18.33
C GLU A 116 -3.80 5.78 18.44
N LYS A 117 -4.05 5.08 17.33
CA LYS A 117 -4.54 3.68 17.35
C LYS A 117 -3.42 2.64 17.38
N ALA A 118 -2.16 3.07 17.24
CA ALA A 118 -0.97 2.23 17.34
C ALA A 118 -0.35 2.22 18.75
N ALA A 119 -1.15 2.38 19.81
CA ALA A 119 -0.68 2.17 21.17
C ALA A 119 -0.25 0.70 21.40
N PRO A 120 0.80 0.46 22.21
CA PRO A 120 1.68 -0.68 22.04
C PRO A 120 1.09 -1.97 22.62
N ARG A 121 1.32 -3.10 21.93
CA ARG A 121 1.22 -4.44 22.52
C ARG A 121 2.23 -4.59 23.67
N LYS A 122 1.89 -4.07 24.86
CA LYS A 122 2.58 -4.41 26.10
C LYS A 122 2.23 -5.86 26.45
N GLY A 123 3.16 -6.78 26.18
CA GLY A 123 3.08 -8.13 26.72
C GLY A 123 3.59 -9.24 25.81
N ALA A 124 4.86 -9.19 25.40
CA ALA A 124 5.59 -10.40 24.99
C ALA A 124 7.10 -10.18 25.09
N GLN A 125 7.58 -9.62 26.20
CA GLN A 125 9.00 -9.66 26.55
C GLN A 125 9.28 -10.96 27.29
N GLY A 126 9.24 -12.07 26.54
CA GLY A 126 9.67 -13.38 26.98
C GLY A 126 11.07 -13.64 26.45
N THR A 127 12.04 -13.57 27.34
CA THR A 127 13.45 -13.94 27.13
C THR A 127 13.59 -15.25 26.36
N ARG A 128 14.15 -15.19 25.15
CA ARG A 128 14.80 -16.37 24.55
C ARG A 128 16.23 -16.00 24.22
N ALA A 129 17.12 -16.37 25.13
CA ALA A 129 18.56 -16.31 24.95
C ALA A 129 18.94 -17.01 23.63
N ALA A 130 19.71 -16.33 22.80
CA ALA A 130 20.36 -16.94 21.65
C ALA A 130 21.39 -17.97 22.16
N PRO A 131 21.44 -19.20 21.62
CA PRO A 131 22.54 -20.10 21.93
C PRO A 131 23.83 -19.57 21.29
N GLU A 132 24.90 -19.52 22.08
CA GLU A 132 26.26 -19.15 21.64
C GLU A 132 26.72 -19.99 20.43
N PRO A 133 27.50 -19.40 19.51
CA PRO A 133 28.14 -20.16 18.45
C PRO A 133 29.32 -20.96 19.04
N THR A 134 29.16 -22.28 19.14
CA THR A 134 30.27 -23.16 19.50
C THR A 134 31.42 -23.01 18.50
N ALA A 135 32.55 -22.52 18.99
CA ALA A 135 33.80 -22.40 18.25
C ALA A 135 34.19 -23.75 17.63
N ARG A 136 34.45 -23.74 16.32
CA ARG A 136 35.02 -24.88 15.59
C ARG A 136 36.39 -25.19 16.18
N ARG A 137 36.49 -26.31 16.91
CA ARG A 137 37.77 -26.97 17.23
C ARG A 137 38.41 -27.42 15.92
N THR A 138 39.44 -26.73 15.48
CA THR A 138 40.44 -27.29 14.58
C THR A 138 41.25 -28.30 15.39
N SER A 139 40.84 -29.57 15.37
CA SER A 139 41.73 -30.64 15.81
C SER A 139 42.67 -30.97 14.67
N ASP A 140 43.85 -30.38 14.78
CA ASP A 140 45.11 -30.89 14.29
C ASP A 140 45.25 -32.39 14.69
N ARG A 141 45.48 -33.26 13.70
CA ARG A 141 45.96 -34.64 13.93
C ARG A 141 46.68 -35.15 12.68
N ALA A 142 48.02 -35.09 12.76
CA ALA A 142 49.01 -36.09 12.34
C ALA A 142 48.51 -37.27 11.48
N ARG A 143 49.19 -37.68 10.40
CA ARG A 143 50.63 -37.97 10.30
C ARG A 143 50.96 -38.28 8.84
#